data_AF-A0A6V7K7W4-F1
#
_entry.id   AF-A0A6V7K7W4-F1
#
_cell.length_a   1.000
_cell.length_b   1.000
_cell.length_c   1.000
_cell.angle_alpha   90.00
_cell.angle_beta   90.00
_cell.angle_gamma   90.00
#
_symmetry.space_group_name_H-M   'P 1'
#
loop_
_entity.id
_entity.type
_entity.pdbx_description
1 polymer ?
#
loop_
_entity_poly.entity_id
_entity_poly.type
_entity_poly.pdbx_seq_one_letter_code
_entity_poly.pdbx_strand_id
1 'polypeptide(L)' 'RFQQYDYGYAQNFKIYGRKRPRMYDVKKVAAPFALLYGPNDPLSTEE' A
#
# COMPACT_ATOMS: atom_id res chain seq x y z
N ARG A 1 -1.94 0.72 -6.77
CA ARG A 1 -2.85 0.44 -5.62
C ARG A 1 -1.98 0.19 -4.40
N PHE A 2 -2.33 0.76 -3.24
CA PHE A 2 -1.58 0.52 -2.01
C PHE A 2 -2.12 -0.72 -1.28
N GLN A 3 -1.47 -1.86 -1.47
CA GLN A 3 -1.89 -3.17 -0.97
C GLN A 3 -0.70 -4.09 -0.73
N GLN A 4 -0.97 -5.23 -0.09
CA GLN A 4 -0.03 -6.36 -0.08
C GLN A 4 0.29 -6.84 -1.51
N TYR A 5 1.49 -7.42 -1.69
CA TYR A 5 1.86 -8.02 -2.96
C TYR A 5 0.90 -9.16 -3.33
N ASP A 6 0.49 -9.23 -4.60
CA ASP A 6 -0.39 -10.29 -5.09
C ASP A 6 0.45 -11.47 -5.61
N TYR A 7 0.48 -12.56 -4.84
CA TYR A 7 1.15 -13.80 -5.24
C TYR A 7 0.27 -14.73 -6.08
N GLY A 8 -0.93 -14.29 -6.45
CA GLY A 8 -1.96 -15.14 -7.04
C GLY A 8 -2.73 -15.95 -6.00
N TYR A 9 -3.87 -16.50 -6.42
CA TYR A 9 -4.90 -17.04 -5.53
C TYR A 9 -4.40 -18.04 -4.48
N ALA A 10 -3.69 -19.10 -4.90
CA ALA A 10 -3.27 -20.18 -4.02
C ALA A 10 -2.20 -19.70 -3.02
N GLN A 11 -1.25 -18.92 -3.51
CA GLN A 11 -0.15 -18.44 -2.70
C GLN A 11 -0.58 -17.31 -1.76
N ASN A 12 -1.52 -16.44 -2.18
CA ASN A 12 -2.17 -15.48 -1.29
C ASN A 12 -2.91 -16.19 -0.16
N PHE A 13 -3.61 -17.30 -0.45
CA PHE A 13 -4.29 -18.05 0.59
C PHE A 13 -3.29 -18.66 1.59
N LYS A 14 -2.17 -19.21 1.09
CA LYS A 14 -1.09 -19.75 1.93
C LYS A 14 -0.42 -18.69 2.82
N ILE A 15 -0.14 -17.50 2.28
CA ILE A 15 0.61 -16.45 3.00
C ILE A 15 -0.32 -15.55 3.83
N TYR A 16 -1.47 -15.17 3.30
CA TYR A 16 -2.37 -14.17 3.91
C TYR A 16 -3.67 -14.76 4.46
N GLY A 17 -3.94 -16.06 4.26
CA GLY A 17 -5.21 -16.69 4.66
C GLY A 17 -6.41 -16.26 3.81
N ARG A 18 -6.19 -15.63 2.66
CA ARG A 18 -7.25 -15.10 1.78
C ARG A 18 -6.85 -15.09 0.32
N LYS A 19 -7.84 -15.13 -0.56
CA LYS A 19 -7.66 -15.24 -2.02
C LYS A 19 -7.08 -13.97 -2.66
N ARG A 20 -7.43 -12.79 -2.12
CA ARG A 20 -7.02 -11.48 -2.64
C ARG A 20 -6.18 -10.73 -1.59
N PRO A 21 -5.14 -9.98 -2.00
CA PRO A 21 -4.36 -9.16 -1.07
C PRO A 21 -5.24 -8.06 -0.45
N ARG A 22 -4.89 -7.62 0.77
CA ARG A 22 -5.63 -6.53 1.44
C ARG A 22 -5.07 -5.18 1.05
N MET A 23 -5.98 -4.23 0.85
CA MET A 23 -5.67 -2.82 0.70
C MET A 23 -5.24 -2.23 2.04
N TYR A 24 -4.21 -1.39 2.01
CA TYR A 24 -3.84 -0.60 3.17
C TYR A 24 -4.63 0.71 3.15
N ASP A 25 -5.40 0.94 4.21
CA ASP A 25 -6.14 2.17 4.40
C ASP A 25 -5.24 3.19 5.09
N VAL A 26 -4.76 4.17 4.32
CA VAL A 26 -3.84 5.22 4.79
C VAL A 26 -4.48 6.04 5.93
N LYS A 27 -5.82 6.12 5.98
CA LYS A 27 -6.54 6.82 7.06
C LYS A 27 -6.38 6.16 8.43
N LYS A 28 -5.88 4.93 8.48
CA LYS A 28 -5.60 4.19 9.74
C LYS A 28 -4.21 4.46 10.30
N VAL A 29 -3.38 5.25 9.63
CA VAL A 29 -2.09 5.70 10.18
C VAL A 29 -2.38 6.72 11.28
N ALA A 30 -2.26 6.30 12.54
CA ALA A 30 -2.54 7.12 13.71
C ALA A 30 -1.28 7.79 14.30
N ALA A 31 -0.09 7.36 13.89
CA ALA A 31 1.17 7.96 14.33
C ALA A 31 1.29 9.38 13.75
N PRO A 32 1.79 10.37 14.52
CA PRO A 32 2.05 11.70 13.98
C PRO A 32 3.18 11.64 12.94
N PHE A 33 3.01 12.35 11.82
CA PHE A 33 4.01 12.43 10.75
C PHE A 33 4.01 13.80 10.08
N ALA A 34 5.12 14.13 9.42
CA ALA A 34 5.23 15.25 8.49
C ALA A 34 5.46 14.68 7.08
N LEU A 35 4.78 15.23 6.08
CA LEU A 35 4.98 14.88 4.68
C LEU A 35 5.89 15.92 4.03
N LEU A 36 7.00 15.46 3.47
CA LEU A 36 7.94 16.28 2.70
C LEU A 36 8.01 15.72 1.29
N TYR A 37 7.75 16.55 0.29
CA TYR A 37 7.82 16.17 -1.11
C TYR A 37 8.36 17.33 -1.95
N GLY A 38 8.92 17.02 -3.11
CA GLY A 38 9.50 18.00 -4.03
C GLY A 38 8.61 18.22 -5.26
N PRO A 39 8.42 19.46 -5.73
CA PRO A 39 7.60 19.74 -6.93
C PRO A 39 8.07 19.02 -8.20
N ASN A 40 9.37 18.68 -8.27
CA ASN A 40 10.00 18.03 -9.42
C ASN A 40 10.37 16.56 -9.15
N ASP A 41 9.72 15.90 -8.18
CA ASP A 41 9.91 14.46 -7.94
C ASP A 41 9.13 13.63 -8.99
N PRO A 42 9.81 12.84 -9.85
CA PRO A 42 9.15 12.08 -10.92
C PRO A 42 8.39 10.84 -10.43
N LEU A 43 8.57 10.42 -9.18
CA LEU A 43 7.92 9.25 -8.59
C LEU A 43 6.80 9.64 -7.63
N SER A 44 7.01 10.73 -6.88
CA SER A 44 6.07 11.24 -5.88
C SER A 44 5.47 12.57 -6.35
N THR A 45 4.80 12.54 -7.50
CA THR A 45 4.15 13.71 -8.10
C THR A 45 2.94 14.15 -7.27
N GLU A 46 2.65 15.45 -7.26
CA GLU A 46 1.33 15.94 -6.82
C GLU A 46 0.24 15.39 -7.76
N GLU A 47 -0.92 15.03 -7.21
CA GLU A 47 -2.14 14.66 -7.95
C GLU A 47 -3.02 15.89 -8.23
#